data_AF-A0A554NFL8-F1
#
_entry.id   AF-A0A554NFL8-F1
#
_cell.length_a   1.000
_cell.length_b   1.000
_cell.length_c   1.000
_cell.angle_alpha   90.00
_cell.angle_beta   90.00
_cell.angle_gamma   90.00
#
_symmetry.space_group_name_H-M   'P 1'
#
loop_
_entity.id
_entity.type
_entity.pdbx_description
1 polymer ?
#
loop_
_entity_poly.entity_id
_entity_poly.type
_entity_poly.pdbx_seq_one_letter_code
_entity_poly.pdbx_strand_id
1 'polypeptide(L)'
;MTAPSLPSGYDVSKHVSAGRHDCHITVGFDQQGTRIPRFLVQLHYHTTTGADHWAEIARMDHNETAPTGHEIYSEGLHVDIARRSGATVHLQIRHNPLPSNRGKVIRGCVTYLHSNADYFIDVYKGRKSPGGGPPRWSPDGGEPTPTLICENPVDMDMSQESPVEDALSPDELSAILAEATGTTAEEIEQGAEELNLSPPDEATVVSDESSTHD
;
A
#
# COMPACT_ATOMS: atom_id res chain seq x y z
N MET A 1 8.83 20.19 2.79
CA MET A 1 8.57 19.12 3.78
C MET A 1 9.67 18.08 3.65
N THR A 2 10.24 17.55 4.74
CA THR A 2 11.21 16.43 4.66
C THR A 2 10.51 15.18 4.16
N ALA A 3 11.17 14.29 3.42
CA ALA A 3 10.60 13.00 3.03
C ALA A 3 10.53 12.01 4.22
N PRO A 4 9.70 10.96 4.19
CA PRO A 4 9.84 9.84 5.14
C PRO A 4 11.23 9.20 5.01
N SER A 5 11.65 8.41 6.00
CA SER A 5 12.88 7.62 5.84
C SER A 5 12.65 6.46 4.88
N LEU A 6 13.67 6.12 4.08
CA LEU A 6 13.66 4.92 3.25
C LEU A 6 13.72 3.65 4.10
N PRO A 7 13.10 2.54 3.62
CA PRO A 7 13.32 1.21 4.17
C PRO A 7 14.81 0.91 4.28
N SER A 8 15.25 0.50 5.47
CA SER A 8 16.64 0.17 5.73
C SER A 8 16.88 -1.34 5.60
N GLY A 9 18.12 -1.71 5.30
CA GLY A 9 18.53 -3.11 5.23
C GLY A 9 18.09 -3.84 3.96
N TYR A 10 17.66 -3.13 2.92
CA TYR A 10 17.41 -3.65 1.57
C TYR A 10 18.55 -3.27 0.63
N ASP A 11 18.79 -4.08 -0.41
CA ASP A 11 19.79 -3.76 -1.44
C ASP A 11 19.41 -2.49 -2.22
N VAL A 12 18.12 -2.32 -2.50
CA VAL A 12 17.56 -1.17 -3.20
C VAL A 12 16.43 -0.57 -2.37
N SER A 13 16.49 0.74 -2.13
CA SER A 13 15.40 1.51 -1.51
C SER A 13 15.12 2.79 -2.29
N LYS A 14 13.85 3.09 -2.53
CA LYS A 14 13.40 4.23 -3.35
C LYS A 14 12.20 4.95 -2.76
N HIS A 15 12.19 6.26 -2.99
CA HIS A 15 11.03 7.11 -2.83
C HIS A 15 10.18 7.03 -4.10
N VAL A 16 8.87 6.92 -3.94
CA VAL A 16 7.91 6.85 -5.04
C VAL A 16 6.77 7.82 -4.75
N SER A 17 6.42 8.63 -5.75
CA SER A 17 5.31 9.57 -5.65
C SER A 17 4.00 8.85 -5.38
N ALA A 18 3.23 9.36 -4.42
CA ALA A 18 1.87 8.90 -4.12
C ALA A 18 0.79 9.70 -4.85
N GLY A 19 1.18 10.61 -5.77
CA GLY A 19 0.26 11.51 -6.48
C GLY A 19 -0.36 12.61 -5.60
N ARG A 20 0.00 12.66 -4.30
CA ARG A 20 -0.48 13.63 -3.31
C ARG A 20 0.68 14.16 -2.49
N HIS A 21 0.60 15.42 -2.04
CA HIS A 21 1.66 16.08 -1.26
C HIS A 21 1.70 15.63 0.21
N ASP A 22 0.56 15.17 0.73
CA ASP A 22 0.41 14.68 2.10
C ASP A 22 0.66 13.18 2.24
N CYS A 23 1.02 12.51 1.14
CA CYS A 23 1.37 11.09 1.11
C CYS A 23 2.70 10.85 0.39
N HIS A 24 3.33 9.74 0.74
CA HIS A 24 4.56 9.31 0.09
C HIS A 24 4.68 7.79 0.12
N ILE A 25 5.15 7.16 -0.96
CA ILE A 25 5.39 5.72 -0.99
C ILE A 25 6.88 5.46 -0.88
N THR A 26 7.27 4.47 -0.10
CA THR A 26 8.64 3.97 -0.09
C THR A 26 8.67 2.49 -0.45
N VAL A 27 9.65 2.12 -1.26
CA VAL A 27 9.86 0.74 -1.73
C VAL A 27 11.25 0.30 -1.30
N GLY A 28 11.37 -0.90 -0.74
CA GLY A 28 12.64 -1.58 -0.48
C GLY A 28 12.60 -3.00 -1.04
N PHE A 29 13.66 -3.47 -1.68
CA PHE A 29 13.77 -4.87 -2.09
C PHE A 29 15.23 -5.37 -2.15
N ASP A 30 15.40 -6.67 -1.93
CA ASP A 30 16.67 -7.35 -2.15
C ASP A 30 16.73 -7.91 -3.58
N GLN A 31 17.94 -8.05 -4.10
CA GLN A 31 18.15 -8.59 -5.44
C GLN A 31 19.20 -9.71 -5.44
N GLN A 32 18.79 -10.89 -5.92
CA GLN A 32 19.66 -12.05 -6.14
C GLN A 32 19.60 -12.44 -7.62
N GLY A 33 20.52 -11.89 -8.42
CA GLY A 33 20.46 -12.02 -9.88
C GLY A 33 19.21 -11.32 -10.42
N THR A 34 18.34 -12.05 -11.12
CA THR A 34 17.04 -11.55 -11.60
C THR A 34 15.87 -11.88 -10.68
N ARG A 35 16.14 -12.36 -9.46
CA ARG A 35 15.12 -12.70 -8.45
C ARG A 35 15.11 -11.66 -7.34
N ILE A 36 13.91 -11.32 -6.87
CA ILE A 36 13.69 -10.50 -5.69
C ILE A 36 13.16 -11.40 -4.57
N PRO A 37 13.96 -11.83 -3.58
CA PRO A 37 13.47 -12.74 -2.55
C PRO A 37 12.70 -12.03 -1.41
N ARG A 38 12.87 -10.71 -1.29
CA ARG A 38 12.26 -9.91 -0.24
C ARG A 38 11.93 -8.52 -0.76
N PHE A 39 10.75 -7.99 -0.42
CA PHE A 39 10.38 -6.61 -0.69
C PHE A 39 9.45 -6.05 0.39
N LEU A 40 9.40 -4.72 0.46
CA LEU A 40 8.54 -3.94 1.34
C LEU A 40 8.05 -2.70 0.58
N VAL A 41 6.74 -2.49 0.56
CA VAL A 41 6.07 -1.31 -0.02
C VAL A 41 5.24 -0.66 1.08
N GLN A 42 5.50 0.62 1.37
CA GLN A 42 4.85 1.35 2.46
C GLN A 42 4.26 2.65 1.95
N LEU A 43 3.03 2.95 2.39
CA LEU A 43 2.40 4.24 2.24
C LEU A 43 2.56 5.03 3.54
N HIS A 44 3.13 6.22 3.42
CA HIS A 44 3.31 7.18 4.49
C HIS A 44 2.33 8.34 4.34
N TYR A 45 1.81 8.83 5.47
CA TYR A 45 0.93 9.99 5.54
C TYR A 45 1.54 11.06 6.44
N HIS A 46 1.59 12.30 5.96
CA HIS A 46 2.10 13.43 6.71
C HIS A 46 1.09 13.84 7.79
N THR A 47 1.49 13.73 9.05
CA THR A 47 0.63 14.08 10.19
C THR A 47 1.00 15.45 10.73
N THR A 48 0.00 16.35 10.86
CA THR A 48 0.18 17.67 11.49
C THR A 48 0.14 17.62 13.01
N THR A 49 -0.23 16.46 13.59
CA THR A 49 -0.29 16.24 15.04
C THR A 49 1.01 15.64 15.54
N GLY A 50 2.05 16.47 15.70
CA GLY A 50 3.40 16.07 16.09
C GLY A 50 4.45 16.93 15.38
N ALA A 51 5.73 16.75 15.71
CA ALA A 51 6.82 17.36 14.96
C ALA A 51 6.86 16.71 13.56
N ASP A 52 6.37 17.40 12.52
CA ASP A 52 6.47 17.08 11.08
C ASP A 52 6.80 15.60 10.78
N HIS A 53 5.89 14.71 11.16
CA HIS A 53 6.14 13.27 11.16
C HIS A 53 5.33 12.56 10.09
N TRP A 54 6.03 11.74 9.30
CA TRP A 54 5.43 10.76 8.42
C TRP A 54 5.05 9.53 9.21
N ALA A 55 3.77 9.21 9.24
CA ALA A 55 3.29 7.95 9.78
C ALA A 55 3.17 6.92 8.66
N GLU A 56 3.74 5.73 8.85
CA GLU A 56 3.43 4.57 8.02
C GLU A 56 1.98 4.15 8.29
N ILE A 57 1.12 4.25 7.27
CA ILE A 57 -0.32 3.97 7.41
C ILE A 57 -0.75 2.69 6.73
N ALA A 58 -0.02 2.24 5.71
CA ALA A 58 -0.28 0.96 5.05
C ALA A 58 1.03 0.32 4.59
N ARG A 59 1.09 -1.02 4.66
CA ARG A 59 2.26 -1.81 4.30
C ARG A 59 1.84 -3.06 3.53
N MET A 60 2.63 -3.41 2.53
CA MET A 60 2.56 -4.69 1.82
C MET A 60 3.99 -5.23 1.69
N ASP A 61 4.23 -6.47 2.07
CA ASP A 61 5.58 -7.04 2.03
C ASP A 61 5.60 -8.52 1.70
N HIS A 62 6.81 -8.98 1.40
CA HIS A 62 7.13 -10.36 1.16
C HIS A 62 8.55 -10.63 1.65
N ASN A 63 8.77 -11.76 2.30
CA ASN A 63 10.08 -12.21 2.71
C ASN A 63 10.18 -13.73 2.77
N GLU A 64 10.73 -14.36 1.73
CA GLU A 64 10.95 -15.82 1.72
C GLU A 64 12.25 -16.25 2.43
N THR A 65 13.06 -15.29 2.87
CA THR A 65 14.41 -15.56 3.41
C THR A 65 14.43 -15.68 4.94
N ALA A 66 13.37 -15.26 5.62
CA ALA A 66 13.24 -15.34 7.06
C ALA A 66 12.22 -16.40 7.46
N PRO A 67 12.47 -17.22 8.51
CA PRO A 67 11.52 -18.22 8.99
C PRO A 67 10.16 -17.67 9.43
N THR A 68 10.12 -16.40 9.83
CA THR A 68 8.92 -15.65 10.21
C THR A 68 8.58 -14.56 9.20
N GLY A 69 9.10 -14.67 7.97
CA GLY A 69 8.81 -13.76 6.88
C GLY A 69 7.50 -14.12 6.17
N HIS A 70 6.86 -13.13 5.56
CA HIS A 70 5.59 -13.31 4.87
C HIS A 70 5.80 -13.91 3.47
N GLU A 71 5.22 -15.08 3.20
CA GLU A 71 5.23 -15.69 1.88
C GLU A 71 3.90 -15.50 1.16
N ILE A 72 3.77 -14.39 0.43
CA ILE A 72 2.54 -14.00 -0.29
C ILE A 72 2.03 -15.03 -1.31
N TYR A 73 2.84 -16.00 -1.74
CA TYR A 73 2.41 -17.05 -2.66
C TYR A 73 1.68 -18.21 -1.98
N SER A 74 1.88 -18.39 -0.68
CA SER A 74 1.16 -19.37 0.15
C SER A 74 0.09 -18.70 1.03
N GLU A 75 0.39 -17.50 1.53
CA GLU A 75 -0.50 -16.71 2.41
C GLU A 75 -1.50 -15.84 1.62
N GLY A 76 -1.19 -15.52 0.36
CA GLY A 76 -1.91 -14.53 -0.44
C GLY A 76 -1.48 -13.09 -0.11
N LEU A 77 -1.85 -12.17 -0.99
CA LEU A 77 -1.49 -10.75 -0.84
C LEU A 77 -2.35 -10.07 0.23
N HIS A 78 -1.70 -9.41 1.17
CA HIS A 78 -2.35 -8.67 2.26
C HIS A 78 -1.79 -7.25 2.39
N VAL A 79 -2.55 -6.42 3.09
CA VAL A 79 -2.18 -5.05 3.46
C VAL A 79 -2.32 -4.88 4.96
N ASP A 80 -1.26 -4.47 5.60
CA ASP A 80 -1.24 -4.12 7.02
C ASP A 80 -1.57 -2.64 7.15
N ILE A 81 -2.64 -2.31 7.86
CA ILE A 81 -3.11 -0.93 8.03
C ILE A 81 -2.90 -0.51 9.47
N ALA A 82 -2.07 0.51 9.67
CA ALA A 82 -1.95 1.15 10.97
C ALA A 82 -3.19 1.99 11.26
N ARG A 83 -3.62 2.03 12.52
CA ARG A 83 -4.67 2.93 13.00
C ARG A 83 -4.06 3.92 13.97
N ARG A 84 -4.47 5.19 13.89
CA ARG A 84 -4.03 6.21 14.85
C ARG A 84 -4.33 5.80 16.28
N SER A 85 -5.43 5.08 16.48
CA SER A 85 -5.78 4.42 17.72
C SER A 85 -6.16 2.95 17.45
N GLY A 86 -5.57 2.04 18.23
CA GLY A 86 -5.83 0.61 18.14
C GLY A 86 -4.71 -0.17 17.47
N ALA A 87 -4.89 -1.50 17.37
CA ALA A 87 -3.92 -2.40 16.76
C ALA A 87 -3.88 -2.24 15.23
N THR A 88 -2.79 -2.67 14.59
CA THR A 88 -2.75 -2.88 13.14
C THR A 88 -3.85 -3.85 12.71
N VAL A 89 -4.38 -3.68 11.51
CA VAL A 89 -5.37 -4.58 10.91
C VAL A 89 -4.80 -5.15 9.63
N HIS A 90 -4.95 -6.46 9.46
CA HIS A 90 -4.50 -7.19 8.28
C HIS A 90 -5.68 -7.37 7.32
N LEU A 91 -5.57 -6.81 6.11
CA LEU A 91 -6.57 -6.98 5.05
C LEU A 91 -6.07 -7.99 4.02
N GLN A 92 -6.81 -9.08 3.83
CA GLN A 92 -6.58 -10.00 2.72
C GLN A 92 -7.18 -9.42 1.44
N ILE A 93 -6.35 -9.17 0.44
CA ILE A 93 -6.78 -8.62 -0.85
C ILE A 93 -7.11 -9.78 -1.80
N ARG A 94 -8.23 -9.71 -2.51
CA ARG A 94 -8.51 -10.67 -3.58
C ARG A 94 -7.72 -10.27 -4.82
N HIS A 95 -7.10 -11.24 -5.44
CA HIS A 95 -6.24 -11.02 -6.60
C HIS A 95 -6.28 -12.23 -7.54
N ASN A 96 -5.95 -12.00 -8.80
CA ASN A 96 -5.60 -13.06 -9.74
C ASN A 96 -4.29 -13.74 -9.29
N PRO A 97 -3.95 -14.94 -9.80
CA PRO A 97 -2.70 -15.62 -9.44
C PRO A 97 -1.48 -14.71 -9.55
N LEU A 98 -0.65 -14.67 -8.50
CA LEU A 98 0.53 -13.81 -8.47
C LEU A 98 1.58 -14.29 -9.49
N PRO A 99 2.15 -13.40 -10.31
CA PRO A 99 3.24 -13.75 -11.22
C PRO A 99 4.49 -14.12 -10.44
N SER A 100 5.32 -15.00 -11.01
CA SER A 100 6.61 -15.39 -10.42
C SER A 100 7.63 -14.25 -10.45
N ASN A 101 7.53 -13.35 -11.43
CA ASN A 101 8.31 -12.11 -11.46
C ASN A 101 7.73 -11.13 -10.42
N ARG A 102 8.46 -10.96 -9.32
CA ARG A 102 8.06 -10.11 -8.19
C ARG A 102 8.16 -8.61 -8.47
N GLY A 103 8.84 -8.19 -9.53
CA GLY A 103 8.77 -6.80 -10.00
C GLY A 103 7.33 -6.41 -10.38
N LYS A 104 6.60 -7.31 -11.06
CA LYS A 104 5.18 -7.13 -11.38
C LYS A 104 4.33 -6.98 -10.12
N VAL A 105 4.62 -7.79 -9.09
CA VAL A 105 3.93 -7.71 -7.80
C VAL A 105 4.20 -6.39 -7.09
N ILE A 106 5.47 -5.94 -7.01
CA ILE A 106 5.84 -4.67 -6.38
C ILE A 106 5.15 -3.50 -7.08
N ARG A 107 5.17 -3.46 -8.42
CA ARG A 107 4.47 -2.42 -9.20
C ARG A 107 2.97 -2.45 -8.92
N GLY A 108 2.37 -3.63 -8.82
CA GLY A 108 0.98 -3.81 -8.40
C GLY A 108 0.68 -3.22 -7.03
N CYS A 109 1.47 -3.56 -6.01
CA CYS A 109 1.35 -3.02 -4.66
C CYS A 109 1.46 -1.49 -4.63
N VAL A 110 2.43 -0.92 -5.36
CA VAL A 110 2.58 0.55 -5.47
C VAL A 110 1.36 1.18 -6.10
N THR A 111 0.86 0.62 -7.21
CA THR A 111 -0.37 1.09 -7.88
C THR A 111 -1.57 1.05 -6.94
N TYR A 112 -1.67 -0.02 -6.17
CA TYR A 112 -2.75 -0.23 -5.22
C TYR A 112 -2.74 0.79 -4.09
N LEU A 113 -1.58 1.00 -3.44
CA LEU A 113 -1.45 2.01 -2.38
C LEU A 113 -1.63 3.43 -2.92
N HIS A 114 -1.10 3.72 -4.10
CA HIS A 114 -1.27 5.02 -4.78
C HIS A 114 -2.75 5.31 -5.03
N SER A 115 -3.48 4.37 -5.64
CA SER A 115 -4.88 4.57 -6.05
C SER A 115 -5.86 4.56 -4.87
N ASN A 116 -5.47 3.99 -3.73
CA ASN A 116 -6.33 3.85 -2.56
C ASN A 116 -5.84 4.66 -1.34
N ALA A 117 -4.97 5.64 -1.54
CA ALA A 117 -4.39 6.44 -0.45
C ALA A 117 -5.47 7.05 0.46
N ASP A 118 -6.54 7.61 -0.12
CA ASP A 118 -7.65 8.22 0.63
C ASP A 118 -8.34 7.21 1.57
N TYR A 119 -8.53 5.97 1.12
CA TYR A 119 -9.08 4.90 1.95
C TYR A 119 -8.21 4.65 3.18
N PHE A 120 -6.90 4.49 2.98
CA PHE A 120 -5.97 4.20 4.09
C PHE A 120 -5.86 5.37 5.05
N ILE A 121 -5.90 6.61 4.56
CA ILE A 121 -5.93 7.81 5.40
C ILE A 121 -7.19 7.81 6.27
N ASP A 122 -8.36 7.50 5.71
CA ASP A 122 -9.62 7.51 6.45
C ASP A 122 -9.69 6.37 7.47
N VAL A 123 -9.15 5.19 7.16
CA VAL A 123 -9.00 4.11 8.16
C VAL A 123 -8.02 4.52 9.26
N TYR A 124 -6.86 5.07 8.90
CA TYR A 124 -5.86 5.54 9.86
C TYR A 124 -6.44 6.59 10.81
N LYS A 125 -7.22 7.54 10.28
CA LYS A 125 -7.91 8.59 11.06
C LYS A 125 -9.14 8.11 11.82
N GLY A 126 -9.56 6.85 11.64
CA GLY A 126 -10.75 6.28 12.28
C GLY A 126 -12.08 6.78 11.71
N ARG A 127 -12.06 7.33 10.49
CA ARG A 127 -13.26 7.80 9.76
C ARG A 127 -13.96 6.68 9.01
N LYS A 128 -13.21 5.63 8.64
CA LYS A 128 -13.70 4.44 7.95
C LYS A 128 -13.26 3.18 8.71
N SER A 129 -14.13 2.18 8.79
CA SER A 129 -13.76 0.85 9.28
C SER A 129 -13.00 0.08 8.20
N PRO A 130 -11.97 -0.70 8.56
CA PRO A 130 -11.23 -1.51 7.59
C PRO A 130 -12.07 -2.70 7.10
N GLY A 131 -12.03 -2.96 5.79
CA GLY A 131 -12.60 -4.13 5.12
C GLY A 131 -14.11 -4.09 4.88
N GLY A 132 -14.57 -5.01 4.03
CA GLY A 132 -15.95 -5.09 3.53
C GLY A 132 -16.83 -6.10 4.23
N GLY A 133 -17.51 -5.68 5.30
CA GLY A 133 -18.64 -6.40 5.90
C GLY A 133 -19.44 -5.48 6.82
N PRO A 134 -20.78 -5.60 6.86
CA PRO A 134 -21.66 -4.65 7.56
C PRO A 134 -21.38 -4.63 9.07
N PRO A 135 -21.82 -3.58 9.80
CA PRO A 135 -21.63 -3.51 11.25
C PRO A 135 -22.22 -4.76 11.92
N ARG A 136 -21.47 -5.35 12.87
CA ARG A 136 -22.08 -6.20 13.90
C ARG A 136 -23.18 -5.37 14.56
N TRP A 137 -24.44 -5.80 14.43
CA TRP A 137 -25.63 -5.15 14.97
C TRP A 137 -25.40 -4.57 16.38
N SER A 138 -25.64 -3.26 16.55
CA SER A 138 -26.17 -2.73 17.80
C SER A 138 -27.69 -2.89 17.75
N PRO A 139 -28.35 -3.34 18.84
CA PRO A 139 -29.79 -3.40 18.89
C PRO A 139 -30.29 -2.00 19.21
N ASP A 140 -30.40 -1.12 18.23
CA ASP A 140 -31.30 0.05 18.28
C ASP A 140 -31.31 0.72 16.90
N GLY A 141 -32.49 0.80 16.30
CA GLY A 141 -32.71 1.37 14.97
C GLY A 141 -32.45 2.87 14.95
N GLY A 142 -31.55 3.29 14.07
CA GLY A 142 -31.37 4.68 13.65
C GLY A 142 -31.36 4.76 12.12
N GLU A 143 -32.14 5.68 11.57
CA GLU A 143 -32.43 5.84 10.14
C GLU A 143 -31.18 6.06 9.26
N PRO A 144 -31.24 5.72 7.96
CA PRO A 144 -30.12 5.91 7.04
C PRO A 144 -29.94 7.38 6.66
N THR A 145 -28.75 7.92 6.91
CA THR A 145 -28.31 9.24 6.41
C THR A 145 -28.19 9.19 4.87
N PRO A 146 -28.66 10.21 4.13
CA PRO A 146 -28.62 10.19 2.67
C PRO A 146 -27.18 10.33 2.14
N THR A 147 -26.88 9.52 1.13
CA THR A 147 -25.67 9.58 0.30
C THR A 147 -25.59 10.95 -0.39
N LEU A 148 -24.59 11.76 -0.03
CA LEU A 148 -24.24 12.94 -0.80
C LEU A 148 -23.34 12.53 -1.97
N ILE A 149 -23.94 12.53 -3.16
CA ILE A 149 -23.24 12.53 -4.44
C ILE A 149 -22.51 13.88 -4.55
N CYS A 150 -21.19 13.86 -4.65
CA CYS A 150 -20.43 15.00 -5.15
C CYS A 150 -19.89 14.65 -6.53
N GLU A 151 -20.66 15.02 -7.55
CA GLU A 151 -20.14 15.25 -8.90
C GLU A 151 -19.81 16.74 -9.01
N ASN A 152 -18.54 17.07 -9.27
CA ASN A 152 -18.16 17.80 -10.49
C ASN A 152 -16.63 17.98 -10.60
N PRO A 153 -16.09 17.92 -11.83
CA PRO A 153 -14.68 18.10 -12.13
C PRO A 153 -14.34 19.59 -12.23
N VAL A 154 -13.14 19.97 -11.78
CA VAL A 154 -12.55 21.25 -12.15
C VAL A 154 -11.04 21.07 -12.29
N ASP A 155 -10.58 21.11 -13.54
CA ASP A 155 -9.21 21.44 -13.88
C ASP A 155 -8.87 22.81 -13.27
N MET A 156 -7.89 22.84 -12.38
CA MET A 156 -7.12 24.05 -12.11
C MET A 156 -5.65 23.67 -11.95
N ASP A 157 -4.92 23.90 -13.04
CA ASP A 157 -3.51 24.21 -13.06
C ASP A 157 -3.20 25.28 -12.01
N MET A 158 -2.57 24.86 -10.91
CA MET A 158 -2.05 25.73 -9.87
C MET A 158 -0.72 25.15 -9.38
N SER A 159 0.35 25.72 -9.93
CA SER A 159 1.66 25.99 -9.31
C SER A 159 2.18 24.95 -8.31
N GLN A 160 3.08 24.12 -8.84
CA GLN A 160 3.99 23.22 -8.15
C GLN A 160 4.63 23.84 -6.90
N GLU A 161 4.25 23.39 -5.72
CA GLU A 161 5.18 23.30 -4.59
C GLU A 161 5.74 21.88 -4.59
N SER A 162 7.08 21.79 -4.50
CA SER A 162 7.85 20.66 -5.02
C SER A 162 7.47 19.31 -4.37
N PRO A 163 7.36 18.24 -5.19
CA PRO A 163 7.50 16.87 -4.70
C PRO A 163 8.75 16.75 -3.82
N VAL A 164 8.86 15.69 -3.00
CA VAL A 164 10.19 15.25 -2.57
C VAL A 164 11.04 15.18 -3.84
N GLU A 165 12.04 16.05 -3.98
CA GLU A 165 12.65 16.40 -5.28
C GLU A 165 13.27 15.18 -6.00
N ASP A 166 13.46 14.07 -5.30
CA ASP A 166 14.03 12.81 -5.78
C ASP A 166 13.03 11.62 -5.81
N ALA A 167 11.73 11.87 -5.67
CA ALA A 167 10.73 10.80 -5.71
C ALA A 167 10.47 10.32 -7.14
N LEU A 168 10.61 9.01 -7.36
CA LEU A 168 10.30 8.40 -8.65
C LEU A 168 8.80 8.46 -8.91
N SER A 169 8.42 8.68 -10.15
CA SER A 169 7.10 8.29 -10.63
C SER A 169 6.94 6.76 -10.59
N PRO A 170 5.69 6.26 -10.54
CA PRO A 170 5.44 4.82 -10.65
C PRO A 170 6.02 4.19 -11.92
N ASP A 171 6.15 4.94 -13.02
CA ASP A 171 6.68 4.44 -14.29
C ASP A 171 8.21 4.37 -14.28
N GLU A 172 8.89 5.33 -13.64
CA GLU A 172 10.34 5.24 -13.40
C GLU A 172 10.69 4.06 -12.48
N LEU A 173 9.81 3.72 -11.53
CA LEU A 173 9.95 2.49 -10.76
C LEU A 173 9.86 1.24 -11.65
N SER A 174 8.96 1.21 -12.65
CA SER A 174 8.85 0.09 -13.59
C SER A 174 10.20 -0.20 -14.26
N ALA A 175 10.93 0.83 -14.68
CA ALA A 175 12.25 0.67 -15.31
C ALA A 175 13.28 0.02 -14.36
N ILE A 176 13.29 0.41 -13.08
CA ILE A 176 14.19 -0.18 -12.07
C ILE A 176 13.84 -1.64 -11.81
N LEU A 177 12.56 -1.96 -11.70
CA LEU A 177 12.08 -3.33 -11.49
C LEU A 177 12.34 -4.21 -12.70
N ALA A 178 12.25 -3.64 -13.91
CA ALA A 178 12.55 -4.32 -15.15
C ALA A 178 14.02 -4.74 -15.21
N GLU A 179 14.94 -3.82 -14.91
CA GLU A 179 16.38 -4.13 -14.79
C GLU A 179 16.63 -5.19 -13.70
N ALA A 180 16.04 -5.02 -12.52
CA ALA A 180 16.24 -5.93 -11.39
C ALA A 180 15.75 -7.37 -11.66
N THR A 181 14.77 -7.55 -12.55
CA THR A 181 14.15 -8.84 -12.84
C THR A 181 14.44 -9.37 -14.24
N GLY A 182 15.24 -8.64 -15.03
CA GLY A 182 15.64 -9.05 -16.38
C GLY A 182 14.48 -9.07 -17.38
N THR A 183 13.57 -8.09 -17.31
CA THR A 183 12.38 -7.95 -18.17
C THR A 183 12.30 -6.49 -18.69
N THR A 184 11.19 -6.11 -19.33
CA THR A 184 10.93 -4.73 -19.78
C THR A 184 9.98 -3.98 -18.85
N ALA A 185 10.00 -2.64 -18.87
CA ALA A 185 9.10 -1.84 -18.04
C ALA A 185 7.63 -2.08 -18.40
N GLU A 186 7.35 -2.25 -19.70
CA GLU A 186 6.03 -2.57 -20.22
C GLU A 186 5.51 -3.92 -19.70
N GLU A 187 6.38 -4.94 -19.63
CA GLU A 187 6.02 -6.24 -19.05
C GLU A 187 5.76 -6.17 -17.53
N ILE A 188 6.44 -5.25 -16.83
CA ILE A 188 6.20 -4.98 -15.41
C ILE A 188 4.82 -4.33 -15.23
N GLU A 189 4.51 -3.32 -16.03
CA GLU A 189 3.24 -2.58 -15.99
C GLU A 189 2.06 -3.48 -16.32
N GLN A 190 2.10 -4.16 -17.47
CA GLN A 190 1.07 -5.10 -17.87
C GLN A 190 0.87 -6.19 -16.79
N GLY A 191 1.97 -6.72 -16.27
CA GLY A 191 1.92 -7.73 -15.21
C GLY A 191 1.32 -7.24 -13.89
N ALA A 192 1.47 -5.96 -13.58
CA ALA A 192 0.87 -5.33 -12.40
C ALA A 192 -0.65 -5.14 -12.59
N GLU A 193 -1.09 -4.75 -13.78
CA GLU A 193 -2.51 -4.60 -14.11
C GLU A 193 -3.25 -5.95 -14.09
N GLU A 194 -2.60 -7.02 -14.57
CA GLU A 194 -3.16 -8.38 -14.61
C GLU A 194 -3.43 -8.97 -13.21
N LEU A 195 -2.85 -8.41 -12.15
CA LEU A 195 -3.12 -8.83 -10.76
C LEU A 195 -4.58 -8.61 -10.35
N ASN A 196 -5.25 -7.61 -10.94
CA ASN A 196 -6.64 -7.27 -10.67
C ASN A 196 -6.98 -7.27 -9.16
N LEU A 197 -6.27 -6.44 -8.41
CA LEU A 197 -6.42 -6.34 -6.96
C LEU A 197 -7.77 -5.72 -6.60
N SER A 198 -8.59 -6.44 -5.84
CA SER A 198 -9.89 -5.94 -5.40
C SER A 198 -9.74 -4.69 -4.52
N PRO A 199 -10.68 -3.73 -4.58
CA PRO A 199 -10.70 -2.59 -3.68
C PRO A 199 -10.57 -2.97 -2.19
N PRO A 200 -9.97 -2.10 -1.35
CA PRO A 200 -9.71 -2.41 0.05
C PRO A 200 -10.98 -2.49 0.91
N ASP A 201 -12.09 -1.94 0.45
CA ASP A 201 -13.40 -2.07 1.08
C ASP A 201 -14.14 -3.35 0.70
N GLU A 202 -13.60 -4.17 -0.20
CA GLU A 202 -14.05 -5.55 -0.45
C GLU A 202 -13.13 -6.59 0.22
N ALA A 203 -12.02 -6.13 0.80
CA ALA A 203 -11.04 -6.98 1.45
C ALA A 203 -11.59 -7.59 2.75
N THR A 204 -11.13 -8.80 3.06
CA THR A 204 -11.47 -9.49 4.30
C THR A 204 -10.51 -9.08 5.40
N VAL A 205 -11.04 -8.66 6.55
CA VAL A 205 -10.21 -8.46 7.75
C VAL A 205 -9.82 -9.81 8.32
N VAL A 206 -8.52 -10.05 8.47
CA VAL A 206 -7.98 -11.24 9.12
C VAL A 206 -7.64 -10.86 10.57
N SER A 207 -8.28 -11.53 11.52
CA SER A 207 -7.89 -11.46 12.92
C SER A 207 -6.62 -12.29 13.10
N ASP A 208 -5.60 -11.70 13.72
CA ASP A 208 -4.45 -12.45 14.18
C ASP A 208 -4.90 -13.33 15.36
N GLU A 209 -5.35 -14.55 15.10
CA GLU A 209 -5.64 -15.57 16.11
C GLU A 209 -4.31 -16.15 16.65
N SER A 210 -3.35 -15.29 16.99
CA SER A 210 -2.01 -15.68 17.47
C SER A 210 -1.62 -14.94 18.76
N SER A 211 -2.55 -14.85 19.71
CA SER A 211 -2.23 -14.53 21.11
C SER A 211 -3.26 -15.12 22.07
N THR A 212 -3.46 -16.43 22.03
CA THR A 212 -3.87 -17.20 23.21
C THR A 212 -3.33 -18.63 23.09
N HIS A 213 -2.33 -18.98 23.89
CA HIS A 213 -2.32 -20.19 24.73
C HIS A 213 -1.05 -20.22 25.60
N ASP A 214 -1.31 -20.27 26.92
CA ASP A 214 -0.46 -20.50 28.10
C ASP A 214 0.73 -19.57 28.40
#